data_AF-A0A9P6N730-F1
#
_entry.id   AF-A0A9P6N730-F1
#
_cell.length_a   1.000
_cell.length_b   1.000
_cell.length_c   1.000
_cell.angle_alpha   90.00
_cell.angle_beta   90.00
_cell.angle_gamma   90.00
#
_symmetry.space_group_name_H-M   'P 1'
#
loop_
_entity.id
_entity.type
_entity.pdbx_description
1 polymer ?
#
loop_
_entity_poly.entity_id
_entity_poly.type
_entity_poly.pdbx_seq_one_letter_code
_entity_poly.pdbx_strand_id
1 'polypeptide(L)'
;MPDDSDHDWKSLKFQAALSTMVKNASDRLTDDGSNYADWEYRVKRLIETVTGRDNYLDDETMYTRDPQGDRIVFSIIDLLVPTDMGHQLSRSARSAMATICSMFFFPSRSAHITTWKEALDIKLMDGMDIGTYLRQVEAKVLDLDHAGFAWSKDGVLGALYQLGLGSGYANVVVRQNGLRT
;
A
#
# COMPACT_ATOMS: atom_id res chain seq x y z
N MET A 1 -23.35 -34.44 17.09
CA MET A 1 -23.61 -33.06 16.67
C MET A 1 -22.29 -32.48 16.21
N PRO A 2 -22.18 -31.86 15.03
CA PRO A 2 -20.98 -31.12 14.67
C PRO A 2 -20.89 -29.90 15.60
N ASP A 3 -19.68 -29.66 16.09
CA ASP A 3 -19.31 -28.57 16.99
C ASP A 3 -19.40 -27.24 16.22
N ASP A 4 -20.32 -26.36 16.64
CA ASP A 4 -20.58 -25.04 16.04
C ASP A 4 -19.52 -24.01 16.48
N SER A 5 -18.30 -24.48 16.81
CA SER A 5 -17.18 -23.68 17.28
C SER A 5 -16.48 -22.87 16.17
N ASP A 6 -16.88 -23.05 14.91
CA ASP A 6 -16.12 -22.56 13.75
C ASP A 6 -16.23 -21.05 13.48
N HIS A 7 -17.11 -20.31 14.16
CA HIS A 7 -17.35 -18.89 13.87
C HIS A 7 -17.46 -17.96 15.10
N ASP A 8 -16.72 -18.22 16.19
CA ASP A 8 -16.73 -17.32 17.38
C ASP A 8 -16.37 -15.86 17.02
N TRP A 9 -15.46 -15.67 16.05
CA TRP A 9 -15.04 -14.35 15.58
C TRP A 9 -16.11 -13.59 14.78
N LYS A 10 -17.21 -14.24 14.36
CA LYS A 10 -18.35 -13.57 13.71
C LYS A 10 -19.45 -13.19 14.70
N SER A 11 -19.34 -13.64 15.95
CA SER A 11 -20.36 -13.41 16.97
C SER A 11 -20.49 -11.93 17.34
N LEU A 12 -21.66 -11.53 17.85
CA LEU A 12 -21.90 -10.19 18.40
C LEU A 12 -20.96 -9.88 19.58
N LYS A 13 -20.62 -10.91 20.35
CA LYS A 13 -19.70 -10.80 21.49
C LYS A 13 -18.29 -10.43 21.02
N PHE A 14 -17.80 -11.06 19.96
CA PHE A 14 -16.52 -10.71 19.36
C PHE A 14 -16.53 -9.29 18.79
N GLN A 15 -17.57 -8.92 18.04
CA GLN A 15 -17.70 -7.58 17.46
C GLN A 15 -17.70 -6.48 18.53
N ALA A 16 -18.31 -6.72 19.69
CA ALA A 16 -18.27 -5.79 20.81
C ALA A 16 -16.87 -5.62 21.44
N ALA A 17 -16.03 -6.66 21.38
CA ALA A 17 -14.66 -6.64 21.89
C ALA A 17 -13.61 -6.21 20.84
N LEU A 18 -14.02 -6.09 19.57
CA LEU A 18 -13.12 -5.91 18.42
C LEU A 18 -12.20 -4.70 18.59
N SER A 19 -12.75 -3.54 18.96
CA SER A 19 -11.95 -2.30 19.09
C SER A 19 -10.79 -2.45 20.08
N THR A 20 -11.03 -3.07 21.22
CA THR A 20 -10.00 -3.29 22.24
C THR A 20 -8.96 -4.30 21.76
N MET A 21 -9.39 -5.40 21.12
CA MET A 21 -8.49 -6.41 20.58
C MET A 21 -7.55 -5.82 19.51
N VAL A 22 -8.11 -5.08 18.57
CA VAL A 22 -7.39 -4.48 17.45
C VAL A 22 -6.34 -3.47 17.93
N LYS A 23 -6.72 -2.57 18.86
CA LYS A 23 -5.80 -1.56 19.41
C LYS A 23 -4.63 -2.16 20.19
N ASN A 24 -4.80 -3.36 20.76
CA ASN A 24 -3.73 -4.04 21.49
C ASN A 24 -2.80 -4.83 20.56
N ALA A 25 -3.25 -5.16 19.34
CA ALA A 25 -2.53 -6.03 18.42
C ALA A 25 -1.61 -5.25 17.45
N SER A 26 -1.96 -4.01 17.12
CA SER A 26 -1.17 -3.18 16.20
C SER A 26 -1.29 -1.70 16.54
N ASP A 27 -0.19 -0.98 16.35
CA ASP A 27 -0.22 0.48 16.32
C ASP A 27 -1.01 0.97 15.10
N ARG A 28 -1.52 2.21 15.21
CA ARG A 28 -2.25 2.88 14.14
C ARG A 28 -1.28 3.25 13.00
N LEU A 29 -1.77 3.24 11.75
CA LEU A 29 -1.03 3.72 10.60
C LEU A 29 -0.74 5.22 10.75
N THR A 30 0.48 5.66 10.43
CA THR A 30 0.84 7.08 10.45
C THR A 30 0.28 7.81 9.24
N ASP A 31 0.05 9.12 9.37
CA ASP A 31 -0.52 9.92 8.28
C ASP A 31 0.40 10.00 7.04
N ASP A 32 1.71 9.89 7.26
CA ASP A 32 2.76 9.89 6.23
C ASP A 32 3.08 8.48 5.68
N GLY A 33 2.51 7.41 6.24
CA GLY A 33 2.77 6.03 5.84
C GLY A 33 4.16 5.50 6.18
N SER A 34 4.96 6.22 6.99
CA SER A 34 6.31 5.80 7.37
C SER A 34 6.37 4.42 8.03
N ASN A 35 5.29 3.98 8.69
CA ASN A 35 5.17 2.65 9.27
C ASN A 35 4.37 1.64 8.40
N TYR A 36 4.03 1.95 7.15
CA TYR A 36 3.11 1.14 6.35
C TYR A 36 3.52 -0.33 6.21
N ALA A 37 4.78 -0.63 5.93
CA ALA A 37 5.21 -2.01 5.70
C ALA A 37 5.07 -2.90 6.96
N ASP A 38 5.44 -2.38 8.14
CA ASP A 38 5.25 -3.08 9.41
C ASP A 38 3.76 -3.16 9.78
N TRP A 39 3.03 -2.08 9.56
CA TRP A 39 1.59 -2.01 9.76
C TRP A 39 0.83 -3.04 8.92
N GLU A 40 1.11 -3.11 7.61
CA GLU A 40 0.48 -4.05 6.67
C GLU A 40 0.74 -5.49 7.10
N TYR A 41 1.99 -5.81 7.48
CA TYR A 41 2.36 -7.12 7.98
C TYR A 41 1.56 -7.50 9.23
N ARG A 42 1.47 -6.60 10.21
CA ARG A 42 0.71 -6.84 11.46
C ARG A 42 -0.78 -6.98 11.21
N VAL A 43 -1.36 -6.17 10.33
CA VAL A 43 -2.77 -6.26 9.94
C VAL A 43 -3.06 -7.60 9.29
N LYS A 44 -2.26 -8.04 8.31
CA LYS A 44 -2.41 -9.36 7.68
C LYS A 44 -2.36 -10.49 8.71
N ARG A 45 -1.37 -10.46 9.61
CA ARG A 45 -1.22 -11.44 10.71
C ARG A 45 -2.41 -11.45 11.67
N LEU A 46 -2.96 -10.28 12.01
CA LEU A 46 -4.15 -10.17 12.85
C LEU A 46 -5.36 -10.79 12.15
N ILE A 47 -5.55 -10.51 10.86
CA ILE A 47 -6.65 -11.05 10.07
C ILE A 47 -6.53 -12.58 9.94
N GLU A 48 -5.35 -13.11 9.68
CA GLU A 48 -5.09 -14.56 9.68
C GLU A 48 -5.46 -15.19 11.02
N THR A 49 -5.03 -14.56 12.13
CA THR A 49 -5.31 -15.04 13.49
C THR A 49 -6.80 -15.04 13.81
N VAL A 50 -7.52 -14.00 13.38
CA VAL A 50 -8.97 -13.86 13.63
C VAL A 50 -9.79 -14.81 12.76
N THR A 51 -9.45 -14.90 11.48
CA THR A 51 -10.26 -15.63 10.49
C THR A 51 -9.87 -17.09 10.33
N GLY A 52 -8.69 -17.48 10.81
CA GLY A 52 -8.09 -18.80 10.58
C GLY A 52 -7.73 -19.06 9.12
N ARG A 53 -7.69 -18.02 8.27
CA ARG A 53 -7.42 -18.13 6.84
C ARG A 53 -6.20 -17.35 6.44
N ASP A 54 -5.21 -18.07 5.93
CA ASP A 54 -4.09 -17.50 5.22
C ASP A 54 -4.60 -16.86 3.92
N ASN A 55 -4.17 -15.64 3.63
CA ASN A 55 -4.49 -14.91 2.40
C ASN A 55 -5.95 -14.45 2.25
N TYR A 56 -6.67 -14.17 3.35
CA TYR A 56 -8.05 -13.63 3.29
C TYR A 56 -8.17 -12.40 2.37
N LEU A 57 -7.19 -11.50 2.39
CA LEU A 57 -7.18 -10.28 1.58
C LEU A 57 -6.84 -10.52 0.10
N ASP A 58 -6.22 -11.65 -0.23
CA ASP A 58 -5.77 -11.96 -1.59
C ASP A 58 -6.85 -12.66 -2.43
N ASP A 59 -7.90 -13.18 -1.80
CA ASP A 59 -9.06 -13.75 -2.50
C ASP A 59 -10.09 -12.66 -2.86
N GLU A 60 -10.15 -12.32 -4.15
CA GLU A 60 -11.09 -11.35 -4.72
C GLU A 60 -12.56 -11.68 -4.49
N THR A 61 -12.87 -12.94 -4.19
CA THR A 61 -14.24 -13.39 -4.02
C THR A 61 -14.72 -13.31 -2.57
N MET A 62 -13.88 -12.96 -1.60
CA MET A 62 -14.25 -12.95 -0.17
C MET A 62 -15.44 -12.02 0.14
N TYR A 63 -15.53 -10.86 -0.51
CA TYR A 63 -16.66 -9.94 -0.32
C TYR A 63 -18.01 -10.54 -0.76
N THR A 64 -18.01 -11.55 -1.65
CA THR A 64 -19.21 -12.27 -2.07
C THR A 64 -19.42 -13.59 -1.33
N ARG A 65 -18.34 -14.35 -1.10
CA ARG A 65 -18.39 -15.68 -0.48
C ARG A 65 -18.52 -15.62 1.04
N ASP A 66 -18.01 -14.57 1.67
CA ASP A 66 -18.12 -14.32 3.10
C ASP A 66 -18.37 -12.83 3.41
N PRO A 67 -19.56 -12.28 3.07
CA PRO A 67 -19.85 -10.86 3.24
C PRO A 67 -19.81 -10.38 4.71
N GLN A 68 -20.11 -11.28 5.65
CA GLN A 68 -20.03 -10.96 7.08
C GLN A 68 -18.57 -10.91 7.54
N GLY A 69 -17.74 -11.87 7.11
CA GLY A 69 -16.31 -11.85 7.39
C GLY A 69 -15.64 -10.62 6.80
N ASP A 70 -15.94 -10.29 5.54
CA ASP A 70 -15.37 -9.13 4.85
C ASP A 70 -15.69 -7.82 5.59
N ARG A 71 -16.89 -7.68 6.16
CA ARG A 71 -17.24 -6.53 7.02
C ARG A 71 -16.44 -6.48 8.31
N ILE A 72 -16.22 -7.61 8.97
CA ILE A 72 -15.44 -7.65 10.21
C ILE A 72 -13.98 -7.32 9.93
N VAL A 73 -13.41 -7.89 8.86
CA VAL A 73 -12.04 -7.59 8.41
C VAL A 73 -11.92 -6.12 8.00
N PHE A 74 -12.92 -5.58 7.30
CA PHE A 74 -12.98 -4.15 7.00
C PHE A 74 -12.99 -3.30 8.27
N SER A 75 -13.78 -3.66 9.29
CA SER A 75 -13.78 -2.96 10.58
C SER A 75 -12.43 -3.03 11.31
N ILE A 76 -11.70 -4.14 11.19
CA ILE A 76 -10.33 -4.24 11.72
C ILE A 76 -9.42 -3.20 11.06
N ILE A 77 -9.48 -3.11 9.72
CA ILE A 77 -8.69 -2.14 8.95
C ILE A 77 -9.07 -0.70 9.31
N ASP A 78 -10.37 -0.39 9.34
CA ASP A 78 -10.89 0.95 9.64
C ASP A 78 -10.47 1.46 11.03
N LEU A 79 -10.40 0.57 12.01
CA LEU A 79 -9.93 0.89 13.36
C LEU A 79 -8.43 1.18 13.45
N LEU A 80 -7.64 0.74 12.47
CA LEU A 80 -6.18 0.85 12.46
C LEU A 80 -5.66 1.96 11.54
N VAL A 81 -6.54 2.70 10.87
CA VAL A 81 -6.17 3.84 10.03
C VAL A 81 -6.55 5.19 10.67
N PRO A 82 -5.87 6.29 10.32
CA PRO A 82 -6.33 7.66 10.59
C PRO A 82 -7.76 7.90 10.14
N THR A 83 -8.49 8.74 10.88
CA THR A 83 -9.93 8.97 10.64
C THR A 83 -10.17 9.57 9.26
N ASP A 84 -9.29 10.48 8.83
CA ASP A 84 -9.37 11.11 7.51
C ASP A 84 -9.13 10.13 6.36
N MET A 85 -8.34 9.07 6.58
CA MET A 85 -8.17 7.97 5.63
C MET A 85 -9.37 7.03 5.63
N GLY A 86 -9.93 6.73 6.81
CA GLY A 86 -11.12 5.88 6.98
C GLY A 86 -12.32 6.35 6.14
N HIS A 87 -12.51 7.66 6.04
CA HIS A 87 -13.58 8.25 5.20
C HIS A 87 -13.46 7.97 3.70
N GLN A 88 -12.28 7.60 3.22
CA GLN A 88 -12.01 7.33 1.81
C GLN A 88 -12.09 5.84 1.47
N LEU A 89 -12.22 4.97 2.48
CA LEU A 89 -12.22 3.52 2.29
C LEU A 89 -13.53 3.03 1.67
N SER A 90 -13.39 2.14 0.70
CA SER A 90 -14.50 1.46 0.04
C SER A 90 -15.08 0.30 0.86
N ARG A 91 -16.24 -0.24 0.46
CA ARG A 91 -17.03 -1.20 1.27
C ARG A 91 -16.44 -2.59 1.53
N SER A 92 -15.34 -2.99 0.89
CA SER A 92 -14.72 -4.31 1.12
C SER A 92 -13.32 -4.22 1.70
N ALA A 93 -12.92 -5.25 2.46
CA ALA A 93 -11.63 -5.26 3.15
C ALA A 93 -10.44 -5.20 2.18
N ARG A 94 -10.48 -6.00 1.11
CA ARG A 94 -9.45 -5.99 0.06
C ARG A 94 -9.35 -4.62 -0.60
N SER A 95 -10.47 -4.04 -0.99
CA SER A 95 -10.49 -2.75 -1.69
C SER A 95 -10.02 -1.63 -0.77
N ALA A 96 -10.37 -1.67 0.52
CA ALA A 96 -9.82 -0.76 1.52
C ALA A 96 -8.29 -0.87 1.62
N MET A 97 -7.74 -2.08 1.73
CA MET A 97 -6.28 -2.29 1.73
C MET A 97 -5.62 -1.78 0.46
N ALA A 98 -6.23 -2.00 -0.71
CA ALA A 98 -5.73 -1.48 -1.98
C ALA A 98 -5.76 0.06 -2.03
N THR A 99 -6.82 0.69 -1.52
CA THR A 99 -6.92 2.16 -1.40
C THR A 99 -5.83 2.70 -0.48
N ILE A 100 -5.65 2.13 0.71
CA ILE A 100 -4.61 2.54 1.67
C ILE A 100 -3.22 2.36 1.03
N CYS A 101 -2.97 1.22 0.40
CA CYS A 101 -1.75 0.99 -0.36
C CYS A 101 -1.52 2.11 -1.40
N SER A 102 -2.54 2.46 -2.17
CA SER A 102 -2.42 3.49 -3.21
C SER A 102 -2.16 4.91 -2.69
N MET A 103 -2.46 5.20 -1.42
CA MET A 103 -2.20 6.50 -0.78
C MET A 103 -0.70 6.70 -0.51
N PHE A 104 0.04 5.62 -0.27
CA PHE A 104 1.49 5.67 0.02
C PHE A 104 2.34 5.13 -1.14
N PHE A 105 1.74 4.31 -2.01
CA PHE A 105 2.37 3.71 -3.16
C PHE A 105 1.57 4.07 -4.41
N PHE A 106 2.03 5.08 -5.14
CA PHE A 106 1.44 5.38 -6.44
C PHE A 106 1.66 4.21 -7.41
N PRO A 107 0.60 3.63 -8.01
CA PRO A 107 0.72 2.51 -8.93
C PRO A 107 1.08 2.99 -10.34
N SER A 108 2.07 3.85 -10.48
CA SER A 108 2.67 4.03 -11.78
C SER A 108 4.18 4.21 -11.67
N ARG A 109 4.92 3.25 -12.23
CA ARG A 109 6.32 3.42 -12.63
C ARG A 109 6.52 4.76 -13.36
N SER A 110 5.50 5.30 -14.03
CA SER A 110 5.55 6.61 -14.67
C SER A 110 5.64 7.80 -13.71
N ALA A 111 5.06 7.77 -12.51
CA ALA A 111 5.08 8.92 -11.59
C ALA A 111 6.49 9.12 -11.01
N HIS A 112 7.07 8.08 -10.39
CA HIS A 112 8.46 8.15 -9.90
C HIS A 112 9.44 8.49 -11.02
N ILE A 113 9.28 7.88 -12.20
CA ILE A 113 10.16 8.18 -13.34
C ILE A 113 9.95 9.59 -13.87
N THR A 114 8.75 10.15 -13.80
CA THR A 114 8.49 11.55 -14.17
C THR A 114 9.15 12.49 -13.17
N THR A 115 8.98 12.26 -11.86
CA THR A 115 9.64 13.05 -10.81
C THR A 115 11.16 12.95 -10.89
N TRP A 116 11.70 11.75 -11.18
CA TRP A 116 13.14 11.55 -11.43
C TRP A 116 13.62 12.32 -12.67
N LYS A 117 12.87 12.31 -13.78
CA LYS A 117 13.22 13.11 -14.97
C LYS A 117 13.22 14.59 -14.64
N GLU A 118 12.17 15.08 -14.00
CA GLU A 118 12.07 16.47 -13.58
C GLU A 118 13.23 16.87 -12.67
N ALA A 119 13.60 16.05 -11.70
CA ALA A 119 14.74 16.30 -10.82
C ALA A 119 16.07 16.40 -11.58
N LEU A 120 16.30 15.50 -12.55
CA LEU A 120 17.51 15.45 -13.36
C LEU A 120 17.56 16.57 -14.43
N ASP A 121 16.41 17.08 -14.84
CA ASP A 121 16.30 18.17 -15.80
C ASP A 121 16.46 19.56 -15.17
N ILE A 122 16.49 19.68 -13.83
CA ILE A 122 16.83 20.94 -13.15
C ILE A 122 18.29 21.27 -13.45
N LYS A 123 18.49 22.36 -14.20
CA LYS A 123 19.81 22.90 -14.54
C LYS A 123 19.99 24.27 -13.90
N LEU A 124 21.20 24.53 -13.41
CA LEU A 124 21.60 25.88 -13.04
C LEU A 124 21.63 26.75 -14.31
N MET A 125 20.79 27.79 -14.35
CA MET A 125 20.70 28.71 -15.48
C MET A 125 21.47 30.00 -15.22
N ASP A 126 21.87 30.69 -16.29
CA ASP A 126 22.53 32.00 -16.19
C ASP A 126 21.62 33.00 -15.45
N GLY A 127 22.15 33.59 -14.37
CA GLY A 127 21.40 34.53 -13.52
C GLY A 127 20.58 33.89 -12.39
N MET A 128 20.55 32.55 -12.30
CA MET A 128 19.93 31.86 -11.16
C MET A 128 20.88 31.81 -9.96
N ASP A 129 20.38 32.18 -8.78
CA ASP A 129 21.12 31.98 -7.53
C ASP A 129 21.26 30.48 -7.20
N ILE A 130 22.45 30.08 -6.74
CA ILE A 130 22.74 28.69 -6.39
C ILE A 130 21.82 28.15 -5.30
N GLY A 131 21.41 28.99 -4.34
CA GLY A 131 20.46 28.63 -3.28
C GLY A 131 19.05 28.39 -3.82
N THR A 132 18.70 29.00 -4.95
CA THR A 132 17.42 28.73 -5.64
C THR A 132 17.47 27.41 -6.38
N TYR A 133 18.58 27.13 -7.08
CA TYR A 133 18.83 25.83 -7.71
C TYR A 133 18.74 24.67 -6.71
N LEU A 134 19.46 24.77 -5.59
CA LEU A 134 19.48 23.72 -4.56
C LEU A 134 18.09 23.45 -3.98
N ARG A 135 17.30 24.50 -3.71
CA ARG A 135 15.92 24.36 -3.21
C ARG A 135 14.99 23.67 -4.21
N GLN A 136 15.17 23.91 -5.51
CA GLN A 136 14.37 23.22 -6.53
C GLN A 136 14.70 21.72 -6.60
N VAL A 137 15.99 21.37 -6.50
CA VAL A 137 16.43 19.97 -6.45
C VAL A 137 15.90 19.29 -5.18
N GLU A 138 16.04 19.94 -4.03
CA GLU A 138 15.57 19.43 -2.74
C GLU A 138 14.05 19.20 -2.73
N ALA A 139 13.27 20.12 -3.29
CA ALA A 139 11.83 19.95 -3.42
C ALA A 139 11.46 18.70 -4.23
N LYS A 140 12.19 18.39 -5.32
CA LYS A 140 11.93 17.18 -6.11
C LYS A 140 12.39 15.90 -5.43
N VAL A 141 13.44 15.94 -4.62
CA VAL A 141 13.85 14.81 -3.78
C VAL A 141 12.80 14.53 -2.71
N LEU A 142 12.24 15.57 -2.09
CA LEU A 142 11.12 15.43 -1.15
C LEU A 142 9.86 14.88 -1.84
N ASP A 143 9.56 15.29 -3.07
CA ASP A 143 8.45 14.72 -3.85
C ASP A 143 8.65 13.20 -4.09
N LEU A 144 9.89 12.75 -4.33
CA LEU A 144 10.21 11.32 -4.45
C LEU A 144 10.03 10.58 -3.13
N ASP A 145 10.43 11.18 -2.02
CA ASP A 145 10.31 10.61 -0.69
C ASP A 145 8.84 10.46 -0.28
N HIS A 146 8.04 11.52 -0.45
CA HIS A 146 6.59 11.49 -0.26
C HIS A 146 5.87 10.51 -1.19
N ALA A 147 6.43 10.24 -2.37
CA ALA A 147 5.90 9.24 -3.29
C ALA A 147 6.28 7.80 -2.89
N GLY A 148 7.02 7.60 -1.79
CA GLY A 148 7.43 6.28 -1.31
C GLY A 148 8.60 5.69 -2.09
N PHE A 149 9.46 6.52 -2.70
CA PHE A 149 10.64 6.03 -3.40
C PHE A 149 11.62 5.37 -2.43
N ALA A 150 11.98 4.11 -2.69
CA ALA A 150 12.95 3.40 -1.87
C ALA A 150 14.38 3.88 -2.13
N TRP A 151 14.96 4.63 -1.20
CA TRP A 151 16.36 5.08 -1.21
C TRP A 151 17.36 3.94 -0.92
N SER A 152 17.32 2.89 -1.73
CA SER A 152 18.27 1.79 -1.71
C SER A 152 19.06 1.73 -3.01
N LYS A 153 20.20 1.01 -3.00
CA LYS A 153 20.98 0.76 -4.21
C LYS A 153 20.11 0.20 -5.34
N ASP A 154 19.23 -0.74 -5.03
CA ASP A 154 18.36 -1.38 -6.01
C ASP A 154 17.24 -0.46 -6.49
N GLY A 155 16.70 0.39 -5.62
CA GLY A 155 15.70 1.41 -5.98
C GLY A 155 16.28 2.45 -6.95
N VAL A 156 17.47 2.97 -6.65
CA VAL A 156 18.18 3.91 -7.54
C VAL A 156 18.58 3.27 -8.86
N LEU A 157 19.13 2.05 -8.84
CA LEU A 157 19.45 1.31 -10.08
C LEU A 157 18.21 1.06 -10.94
N GLY A 158 17.08 0.69 -10.32
CA GLY A 158 15.81 0.49 -11.00
C GLY A 158 15.31 1.76 -11.69
N ALA A 159 15.41 2.91 -11.02
CA ALA A 159 15.06 4.21 -11.60
C ALA A 159 15.95 4.56 -12.80
N LEU A 160 17.28 4.40 -12.66
CA LEU A 160 18.24 4.68 -13.74
C LEU A 160 18.03 3.78 -14.96
N TYR A 161 17.75 2.48 -14.77
CA TYR A 161 17.42 1.58 -15.88
C TYR A 161 16.17 2.04 -16.62
N GLN A 162 15.13 2.43 -15.89
CA GLN A 162 13.88 2.89 -16.50
C GLN A 162 14.01 4.25 -17.19
N LEU A 163 14.88 5.15 -16.70
CA LEU A 163 15.22 6.40 -17.38
C LEU A 163 16.00 6.16 -18.68
N GLY A 164 16.89 5.15 -18.70
CA GLY A 164 17.69 4.78 -19.87
C GLY A 164 16.92 4.00 -20.94
N LEU A 165 15.83 3.33 -20.57
CA LEU A 165 14.96 2.62 -21.51
C LEU A 165 13.97 3.61 -22.16
N GLY A 166 14.08 3.82 -23.47
CA GLY A 166 13.14 4.65 -24.23
C GLY A 166 11.69 4.15 -24.10
N SER A 167 10.72 5.04 -24.34
CA SER A 167 9.27 4.81 -24.19
C SER A 167 8.73 3.57 -24.93
N GLY A 168 9.45 3.05 -25.92
CA GLY A 168 9.11 1.82 -26.65
C GLY A 168 9.21 0.51 -25.85
N TYR A 169 9.84 0.51 -24.67
CA TYR A 169 10.01 -0.70 -23.83
C TYR A 169 9.18 -0.70 -22.55
N ALA A 170 8.40 0.36 -22.29
CA ALA A 170 7.58 0.50 -21.08
C ALA A 170 6.42 -0.53 -20.99
N ASN A 171 6.07 -1.17 -22.12
CA ASN A 171 4.99 -2.16 -22.23
C ASN A 171 5.50 -3.54 -22.69
N VAL A 172 6.61 -4.04 -22.15
CA VAL A 172 6.86 -5.48 -22.25
C VAL A 172 5.92 -6.19 -21.27
N VAL A 173 4.72 -6.50 -21.76
CA VAL A 173 3.91 -7.59 -21.19
C VAL A 173 4.83 -8.79 -21.16
N VAL A 174 5.21 -9.23 -19.95
CA VAL A 174 5.84 -10.54 -19.76
C VAL A 174 4.77 -11.55 -20.15
N ARG A 175 4.69 -11.86 -21.45
CA ARG A 175 4.04 -13.09 -21.91
C ARG A 175 4.91 -14.20 -21.35
N GLN A 176 4.49 -14.77 -20.22
CA GLN A 176 4.94 -16.09 -19.83
C GLN A 176 4.59 -17.00 -21.01
N ASN A 177 5.58 -17.29 -21.85
CA ASN A 177 5.48 -18.32 -22.86
C ASN A 177 5.30 -19.64 -22.10
N GLY A 178 4.05 -20.08 -22.02
CA GLY A 178 3.72 -21.46 -21.68
C GLY A 178 4.42 -22.36 -22.69
N LEU A 179 5.47 -23.05 -22.24
CA LEU A 179 5.94 -24.27 -22.87
C LEU A 179 4.79 -25.28 -22.82
N ARG A 180 4.26 -25.59 -24.00
CA ARG A 180 3.51 -26.82 -24.26
C ARG A 180 4.12 -27.50 -25.46
N THR A 181 4.92 -28.53 -25.18
CA THR A 181 4.77 -29.88 -25.73
C THR A 181 5.30 -30.84 -24.68
#